data_AF-A0A950ZUG4-F1
#
_entry.id   AF-A0A950ZUG4-F1
#
_cell.length_a   1.000
_cell.length_b   1.000
_cell.length_c   1.000
_cell.angle_alpha   90.00
_cell.angle_beta   90.00
_cell.angle_gamma   90.00
#
_symmetry.space_group_name_H-M   'P 1'
#
loop_
_entity.id
_entity.type
_entity.pdbx_description
1 polymer ?
#
loop_
_entity_poly.entity_id
_entity_poly.type
_entity_poly.pdbx_seq_one_letter_code
_entity_poly.pdbx_strand_id
1 'polypeptide(L)'
;MTAPVLMVQGTASSAGKSTLVAGLCRLFARRGVRVAPFKAQNMSNNAAVCRDGEEIGRAQCAQAVAACIEPTVDMNPVLLKPQPDGCQVVVHGRACGVATAEQYFGGRSLDLWPSVTQSLDRLRASYELVIAEGAGSPAEINLRSRDIVNMRVALYAQA
;
A
#
# COMPACT_ATOMS: atom_id res chain seq x y z
N MET A 1 8.59 2.41 21.08
CA MET A 1 8.23 1.06 20.59
C MET A 1 7.76 1.21 19.16
N THR A 2 8.22 0.37 18.23
CA THR A 2 7.72 0.36 16.83
C THR A 2 6.31 -0.22 16.79
N ALA A 3 5.37 0.48 16.16
CA ALA A 3 3.99 -0.01 16.08
C ALA A 3 3.90 -1.41 15.47
N PRO A 4 3.06 -2.32 16.01
CA PRO A 4 2.73 -3.57 15.35
C PRO A 4 2.02 -3.31 14.02
N VAL A 5 2.13 -4.27 13.12
CA VAL A 5 1.45 -4.28 11.83
C VAL A 5 0.50 -5.47 11.79
N LEU A 6 -0.74 -5.25 11.42
CA LEU A 6 -1.70 -6.30 11.09
C LEU A 6 -1.83 -6.36 9.56
N MET A 7 -1.35 -7.44 8.95
CA MET A 7 -1.45 -7.60 7.50
C MET A 7 -2.70 -8.40 7.10
N VAL A 8 -3.51 -7.82 6.21
CA VAL A 8 -4.69 -8.44 5.61
C VAL A 8 -4.32 -8.99 4.23
N GLN A 9 -4.36 -10.31 4.12
CA GLN A 9 -4.15 -11.05 2.87
C GLN A 9 -5.47 -11.54 2.27
N GLY A 10 -5.44 -11.97 1.02
CA GLY A 10 -6.62 -12.53 0.35
C GLY A 10 -6.21 -13.56 -0.68
N THR A 11 -7.11 -14.48 -1.00
CA THR A 11 -6.84 -15.59 -1.94
C THR A 11 -6.85 -15.17 -3.40
N ALA A 12 -7.40 -13.99 -3.70
CA ALA A 12 -7.45 -13.40 -5.04
C ALA A 12 -7.58 -11.87 -4.98
N SER A 13 -7.41 -11.23 -6.13
CA SER A 13 -7.88 -9.85 -6.35
C SER A 13 -9.39 -9.74 -6.10
N SER A 14 -9.85 -8.58 -5.65
CA SER A 14 -11.27 -8.32 -5.37
C SER A 14 -11.94 -9.18 -4.28
N ALA A 15 -11.16 -9.92 -3.47
CA ALA A 15 -11.67 -10.70 -2.33
C ALA A 15 -12.21 -9.86 -1.14
N GLY A 16 -12.42 -8.55 -1.30
CA GLY A 16 -12.92 -7.66 -0.23
C GLY A 16 -11.86 -7.12 0.74
N LYS A 17 -10.57 -7.30 0.47
CA LYS A 17 -9.46 -6.84 1.34
C LYS A 17 -9.57 -5.36 1.72
N SER A 18 -9.77 -4.48 0.74
CA SER A 18 -9.81 -3.03 0.99
C SER A 18 -10.96 -2.62 1.90
N THR A 19 -12.13 -3.26 1.74
CA THR A 19 -13.30 -3.07 2.61
C THR A 19 -13.02 -3.55 4.03
N LEU A 20 -12.41 -4.73 4.18
CA LEU A 20 -12.03 -5.26 5.49
C LEU A 20 -11.03 -4.34 6.19
N VAL A 21 -9.99 -3.89 5.50
CA VAL A 21 -9.00 -2.94 6.04
C VAL A 21 -9.67 -1.64 6.47
N ALA A 22 -10.56 -1.06 5.66
CA ALA A 22 -11.31 0.13 6.05
C ALA A 22 -12.18 -0.11 7.31
N GLY A 23 -12.84 -1.26 7.41
CA GLY A 23 -13.62 -1.66 8.57
C GLY A 23 -12.77 -1.78 9.84
N LEU A 24 -11.59 -2.40 9.74
CA LEU A 24 -10.65 -2.53 10.85
C LEU A 24 -10.07 -1.16 11.26
N CYS A 25 -9.68 -0.33 10.30
CA CYS A 25 -9.26 1.05 10.55
C CYS A 25 -10.33 1.82 11.34
N ARG A 26 -11.60 1.74 10.91
CA ARG A 26 -12.70 2.37 11.63
C ARG A 26 -12.91 1.80 13.03
N LEU A 27 -12.81 0.48 13.20
CA LEU A 27 -12.95 -0.19 14.49
C LEU A 27 -11.91 0.31 15.49
N PHE A 28 -10.63 0.33 15.12
CA PHE A 28 -9.54 0.75 15.99
C PHE A 28 -9.58 2.25 16.29
N ALA A 29 -9.87 3.08 15.29
CA ALA A 29 -10.05 4.52 15.50
C ALA A 29 -11.16 4.83 16.50
N ARG A 30 -12.30 4.12 16.44
CA ARG A 30 -13.40 4.24 17.42
C ARG A 30 -13.02 3.82 18.84
N ARG A 31 -11.98 2.99 18.99
CA ARG A 31 -11.42 2.59 20.28
C ARG A 31 -10.31 3.52 20.77
N GLY A 32 -10.07 4.63 20.08
CA GLY A 32 -9.04 5.61 20.43
C GLY A 32 -7.61 5.20 20.05
N VAL A 33 -7.44 4.11 19.30
CA VAL A 33 -6.12 3.68 18.81
C VAL A 33 -5.76 4.54 17.60
N ARG A 34 -4.57 5.15 17.62
CA ARG A 34 -4.02 5.85 16.46
C ARG A 34 -3.61 4.81 15.40
N VAL A 35 -4.53 4.50 14.50
CA VAL A 35 -4.34 3.49 13.44
C VAL A 35 -4.11 4.16 12.08
N ALA A 36 -3.19 3.61 11.29
CA ALA A 36 -2.98 4.03 9.89
C ALA A 36 -3.15 2.84 8.93
N PRO A 37 -3.76 3.03 7.75
CA PRO A 37 -3.73 2.05 6.69
C PRO A 37 -2.41 2.10 5.93
N PHE A 38 -2.04 0.99 5.32
CA PHE A 38 -0.87 0.90 4.46
C PHE A 38 -1.12 -0.07 3.31
N LYS A 39 -0.80 0.32 2.08
CA LYS A 39 -0.74 -0.57 0.93
C LYS A 39 0.50 -0.24 0.13
N ALA A 40 1.52 -1.10 0.24
CA ALA A 40 2.83 -0.90 -0.36
C ALA A 40 2.76 -0.49 -1.84
N GLN A 41 1.96 -1.23 -2.62
CA GLN A 41 1.69 -0.92 -4.01
C GLN A 41 0.20 -1.12 -4.31
N ASN A 42 -0.39 -0.16 -5.02
CA ASN A 42 -1.71 -0.33 -5.63
C ASN A 42 -1.59 -0.23 -7.16
N MET A 43 -2.54 -0.82 -7.88
CA MET A 43 -2.68 -0.66 -9.33
C MET A 43 -4.08 -0.16 -9.63
N SER A 44 -4.21 1.12 -9.98
CA SER A 44 -5.50 1.78 -10.19
C SER A 44 -5.32 3.11 -10.92
N ASN A 45 -6.17 3.38 -11.91
CA ASN A 45 -6.32 4.72 -12.50
C ASN A 45 -7.22 5.64 -11.67
N ASN A 46 -7.90 5.09 -10.65
CA ASN A 46 -8.74 5.84 -9.74
C ASN A 46 -7.92 6.28 -8.51
N ALA A 47 -7.39 7.49 -8.61
CA ALA A 47 -6.60 8.14 -7.56
C ALA A 47 -7.44 9.15 -6.74
N ALA A 48 -6.89 9.55 -5.60
CA ALA A 48 -7.34 10.66 -4.79
C ALA A 48 -6.14 11.58 -4.52
N VAL A 49 -6.43 12.88 -4.38
CA VAL A 49 -5.41 13.90 -4.14
C VAL A 49 -5.30 14.14 -2.63
N CYS A 50 -4.09 14.00 -2.11
CA CYS A 50 -3.72 14.36 -0.75
C CYS A 50 -3.65 15.90 -0.60
N ARG A 51 -3.61 16.40 0.64
CA ARG A 51 -3.64 17.84 0.91
C ARG A 51 -2.47 18.61 0.29
N ASP A 52 -1.33 17.96 0.14
CA ASP A 52 -0.10 18.47 -0.48
C ASP A 52 -0.13 18.43 -2.02
N GLY A 53 -1.24 17.97 -2.62
CA GLY A 53 -1.41 17.87 -4.08
C GLY A 53 -0.87 16.57 -4.68
N GLU A 54 -0.21 15.75 -3.87
CA GLU A 54 0.30 14.44 -4.27
C GLU A 54 -0.83 13.41 -4.31
N GLU A 55 -0.63 12.26 -4.95
CA GLU A 55 -1.71 11.29 -5.18
C GLU A 55 -1.50 9.92 -4.54
N ILE A 56 -2.62 9.29 -4.17
CA ILE A 56 -2.71 7.91 -3.69
C ILE A 56 -3.88 7.18 -4.34
N GLY A 57 -3.92 5.85 -4.26
CA GLY A 57 -5.09 5.08 -4.67
C GLY A 57 -6.34 5.47 -3.87
N ARG A 58 -7.49 5.59 -4.55
CA ARG A 58 -8.76 5.99 -3.88
C ARG A 58 -9.17 5.03 -2.76
N ALA A 59 -8.83 3.75 -2.86
CA ALA A 59 -9.04 2.78 -1.78
C ALA A 59 -8.28 3.15 -0.50
N GLN A 60 -7.03 3.60 -0.61
CA GLN A 60 -6.21 4.01 0.54
C GLN A 60 -6.70 5.33 1.12
N CYS A 61 -7.16 6.26 0.29
CA CYS A 61 -7.85 7.46 0.76
C CYS A 61 -9.10 7.10 1.58
N ALA A 62 -9.94 6.19 1.10
CA ALA A 62 -11.11 5.73 1.85
C ALA A 62 -10.74 5.04 3.18
N GLN A 63 -9.64 4.28 3.21
CA GLN A 63 -9.12 3.67 4.43
C GLN A 63 -8.62 4.72 5.43
N ALA A 64 -7.96 5.77 4.97
CA ALA A 64 -7.49 6.88 5.81
C ALA A 64 -8.67 7.63 6.46
N VAL A 65 -9.71 7.91 5.66
CA VAL A 65 -10.97 8.48 6.13
C VAL A 65 -11.64 7.57 7.17
N ALA A 66 -11.63 6.25 6.96
CA ALA A 66 -12.16 5.28 7.92
C ALA A 66 -11.38 5.31 9.24
N ALA A 67 -10.06 5.48 9.17
CA ALA A 67 -9.16 5.68 10.31
C ALA A 67 -9.26 7.07 10.97
N CYS A 68 -10.10 7.99 10.46
CA CYS A 68 -10.20 9.38 10.95
C CYS A 68 -8.89 10.18 10.85
N ILE A 69 -8.09 9.95 9.82
CA ILE A 69 -6.83 10.65 9.61
C ILE A 69 -6.71 11.17 8.17
N GLU A 70 -5.87 12.19 7.99
CA GLU A 70 -5.59 12.75 6.67
C GLU A 70 -4.87 11.72 5.79
N PRO A 71 -5.30 11.51 4.54
CA PRO A 71 -4.59 10.65 3.61
C PRO A 71 -3.23 11.23 3.25
N THR A 72 -2.19 10.40 3.29
CA THR A 72 -0.83 10.77 2.90
C THR A 72 -0.23 9.72 1.97
N VAL A 73 0.78 10.13 1.20
CA VAL A 73 1.48 9.24 0.26
C VAL A 73 2.18 8.06 0.92
N ASP A 74 2.45 8.13 2.22
CA ASP A 74 3.01 7.01 2.98
C ASP A 74 2.05 5.84 3.11
N MET A 75 0.74 6.09 3.02
CA MET A 75 -0.28 5.03 3.05
C MET A 75 -0.33 4.25 1.74
N ASN A 76 0.19 4.82 0.64
CA ASN A 76 0.33 4.16 -0.65
C ASN A 76 1.57 4.65 -1.42
N PRO A 77 2.78 4.20 -1.04
CA PRO A 77 4.01 4.77 -1.57
C PRO A 77 4.26 4.47 -3.04
N VAL A 78 3.69 3.37 -3.57
CA VAL A 78 3.75 3.05 -4.99
C VAL A 78 2.34 2.94 -5.56
N LEU A 79 2.03 3.73 -6.57
CA LEU A 79 0.79 3.65 -7.34
C LEU A 79 1.13 3.38 -8.80
N LEU A 80 0.63 2.27 -9.33
CA LEU A 80 0.73 1.93 -10.74
C LEU A 80 -0.57 2.34 -11.44
N LYS A 81 -0.45 3.11 -12.51
CA LYS A 81 -1.58 3.54 -13.34
C LYS A 81 -1.55 2.78 -14.67
N PRO A 82 -2.43 1.77 -14.89
CA PRO A 82 -2.45 0.97 -16.10
C PRO A 82 -2.65 1.80 -17.37
N GLN A 83 -1.90 1.47 -18.42
CA GLN A 83 -1.94 2.01 -19.77
C GLN A 83 -1.84 0.87 -20.79
N PRO A 84 -2.16 1.07 -22.09
CA PRO A 84 -2.17 -0.02 -23.08
C PRO A 84 -0.89 -0.88 -23.12
N ASP A 85 0.30 -0.27 -23.04
CA ASP A 85 1.58 -0.97 -23.15
C ASP A 85 2.36 -1.07 -21.82
N GLY A 86 1.69 -0.90 -20.68
CA GLY A 86 2.34 -0.99 -19.38
C GLY A 86 1.63 -0.20 -18.29
N CYS A 87 2.42 0.51 -17.48
CA CYS A 87 1.90 1.38 -16.44
C CYS A 87 2.77 2.59 -16.23
N GLN A 88 2.15 3.72 -15.88
CA GLN A 88 2.88 4.81 -15.25
C GLN A 88 3.16 4.41 -13.79
N VAL A 89 4.41 4.57 -13.38
CA VAL A 89 4.87 4.33 -12.02
C VAL A 89 4.87 5.65 -11.27
N VAL A 90 4.10 5.71 -10.20
CA VAL A 90 4.01 6.88 -9.31
C VAL A 90 4.61 6.48 -7.96
N VAL A 91 5.59 7.24 -7.48
CA VAL A 91 6.26 7.01 -6.20
C VAL A 91 6.07 8.22 -5.32
N HIS A 92 5.54 8.00 -4.11
CA HIS A 92 5.18 9.05 -3.17
C HIS A 92 4.36 10.18 -3.82
N GLY A 93 3.40 9.80 -4.67
CA GLY A 93 2.50 10.71 -5.39
C GLY A 93 3.07 11.39 -6.63
N ARG A 94 4.35 11.17 -6.97
CA ARG A 94 5.00 11.75 -8.14
C ARG A 94 5.22 10.73 -9.24
N ALA A 95 4.89 11.10 -10.48
CA ALA A 95 5.19 10.26 -11.63
C ALA A 95 6.71 10.10 -11.83
N CYS A 96 7.19 8.86 -11.83
CA CYS A 96 8.61 8.49 -12.01
C CYS A 96 8.87 7.82 -13.36
N GLY A 97 7.93 7.91 -14.30
CA GLY A 97 8.02 7.37 -15.65
C GLY A 97 7.07 6.22 -15.91
N VAL A 98 7.29 5.53 -17.04
CA VAL A 98 6.47 4.41 -17.50
C VAL A 98 7.30 3.13 -17.48
N ALA A 99 6.67 1.99 -17.25
CA ALA A 99 7.27 0.68 -17.34
C ALA A 99 6.31 -0.32 -18.01
N THR A 100 6.83 -1.14 -18.91
CA THR A 100 6.12 -2.35 -19.37
C THR A 100 6.01 -3.35 -18.21
N ALA A 101 5.14 -4.35 -18.32
CA ALA A 101 5.07 -5.42 -17.32
C ALA A 101 6.42 -6.14 -17.18
N GLU A 102 7.10 -6.40 -18.30
CA GLU A 102 8.42 -7.03 -18.30
C GLU A 102 9.47 -6.18 -17.58
N GLN A 103 9.53 -4.88 -17.84
CA GLN A 103 10.45 -3.98 -17.14
C GLN A 103 10.11 -3.88 -15.65
N TYR A 104 8.82 -3.78 -15.31
CA TYR A 104 8.37 -3.65 -13.93
C TYR A 104 8.73 -4.88 -13.10
N PHE A 105 8.30 -6.05 -13.57
CA PHE A 105 8.58 -7.31 -12.90
C PHE A 105 10.03 -7.77 -13.12
N GLY A 106 10.75 -7.29 -14.14
CA GLY A 106 12.13 -7.66 -14.46
C GLY A 106 13.19 -7.11 -13.50
N GLY A 107 12.83 -6.24 -12.56
CA GLY A 107 13.75 -5.73 -11.54
C GLY A 107 13.28 -4.43 -10.91
N ARG A 108 12.57 -3.58 -11.68
CA ARG A 108 12.16 -2.25 -11.22
C ARG A 108 11.28 -2.27 -9.97
N SER A 109 10.45 -3.32 -9.77
CA SER A 109 9.68 -3.44 -8.52
C SER A 109 10.58 -3.49 -7.27
N LEU A 110 11.74 -4.15 -7.36
CA LEU A 110 12.70 -4.25 -6.27
C LEU A 110 13.37 -2.90 -5.97
N ASP A 111 13.64 -2.10 -6.99
CA ASP A 111 14.21 -0.77 -6.84
C ASP A 111 13.29 0.18 -6.07
N LEU A 112 11.98 -0.11 -6.04
CA LEU A 112 10.98 0.65 -5.28
C LEU A 112 10.85 0.19 -3.83
N TRP A 113 11.48 -0.93 -3.45
CA TRP A 113 11.40 -1.48 -2.11
C TRP A 113 11.83 -0.50 -1.00
N PRO A 114 12.91 0.30 -1.16
CA PRO A 114 13.27 1.30 -0.16
C PRO A 114 12.17 2.34 0.10
N SER A 115 11.43 2.76 -0.94
CA SER A 115 10.30 3.69 -0.79
C SER A 115 9.16 3.07 0.00
N VAL A 116 8.91 1.77 -0.17
CA VAL A 116 7.90 1.01 0.58
C VAL A 116 8.26 0.92 2.06
N THR A 117 9.48 0.51 2.37
CA THR A 117 9.92 0.33 3.76
C THR A 117 10.00 1.67 4.50
N GLN A 118 10.51 2.70 3.85
CA GLN A 118 10.64 4.02 4.46
C GLN A 118 9.27 4.62 4.84
N SER A 119 8.25 4.46 3.97
CA SER A 119 6.89 4.89 4.27
C SER A 119 6.26 4.07 5.41
N LEU A 120 6.45 2.74 5.39
CA LEU A 120 5.96 1.89 6.48
C LEU A 120 6.60 2.26 7.83
N ASP A 121 7.90 2.54 7.86
CA ASP A 121 8.60 2.94 9.08
C ASP A 121 8.14 4.30 9.61
N ARG A 122 7.92 5.28 8.73
CA ARG A 122 7.32 6.58 9.11
C ARG A 122 5.94 6.41 9.73
N LEU A 123 5.10 5.54 9.16
CA LEU A 123 3.78 5.23 9.74
C LEU A 123 3.94 4.53 11.10
N ARG A 124 4.81 3.52 11.21
CA ARG A 124 5.03 2.78 12.46
C ARG A 124 5.66 3.62 13.58
N ALA A 125 6.33 4.71 13.23
CA ALA A 125 6.87 5.69 14.18
C ALA A 125 5.80 6.69 14.67
N SER A 126 4.78 6.96 13.85
CA SER A 126 3.78 8.02 14.11
C SER A 126 2.48 7.49 14.71
N TYR A 127 2.15 6.23 14.45
CA TYR A 127 0.91 5.57 14.84
C TYR A 127 1.15 4.45 15.85
N GLU A 128 0.08 3.92 16.44
CA GLU A 128 0.11 2.80 17.39
C GLU A 128 -0.19 1.46 16.73
N LEU A 129 -0.83 1.46 15.56
CA LEU A 129 -1.13 0.28 14.77
C LEU A 129 -1.09 0.65 13.28
N VAL A 130 -0.49 -0.20 12.46
CA VAL A 130 -0.63 -0.12 11.00
C VAL A 130 -1.42 -1.32 10.49
N ILE A 131 -2.42 -1.09 9.65
CA ILE A 131 -3.15 -2.16 8.97
C ILE A 131 -2.70 -2.21 7.51
N ALA A 132 -1.91 -3.23 7.19
CA ALA A 132 -1.33 -3.41 5.87
C ALA A 132 -2.25 -4.24 4.96
N GLU A 133 -2.53 -3.78 3.75
CA GLU A 133 -3.32 -4.49 2.76
C GLU A 133 -2.42 -5.18 1.72
N GLY A 134 -2.45 -6.52 1.66
CA GLY A 134 -1.84 -7.28 0.57
C GLY A 134 -2.47 -6.98 -0.79
N ALA A 135 -1.76 -7.25 -1.87
CA ALA A 135 -2.26 -7.11 -3.25
C ALA A 135 -2.33 -8.48 -3.93
N GLY A 136 -3.33 -8.71 -4.77
CA GLY A 136 -3.51 -10.02 -5.40
C GLY A 136 -3.63 -11.15 -4.37
N SER A 137 -2.96 -12.26 -4.65
CA SER A 137 -2.82 -13.41 -3.75
C SER A 137 -1.36 -13.57 -3.31
N PRO A 138 -1.08 -13.81 -2.01
CA PRO A 138 0.29 -14.06 -1.56
C PRO A 138 0.85 -15.39 -2.07
N ALA A 139 0.00 -16.26 -2.63
CA ALA A 139 0.38 -17.56 -3.18
C ALA A 139 0.82 -17.52 -4.65
N GLU A 140 0.96 -16.33 -5.25
CA GLU A 140 1.49 -16.14 -6.61
C GLU A 140 3.01 -16.41 -6.64
N ILE A 141 3.37 -17.70 -6.58
CA ILE A 141 4.77 -18.17 -6.45
C ILE A 141 5.69 -17.64 -7.55
N ASN A 142 5.13 -17.37 -8.73
CA ASN A 142 5.82 -16.77 -9.88
C ASN A 142 6.27 -15.32 -9.62
N LEU A 143 5.67 -14.62 -8.67
CA LEU A 143 5.99 -13.24 -8.30
C LEU A 143 6.85 -13.14 -7.03
N ARG A 144 7.08 -14.26 -6.32
CA ARG A 144 7.72 -14.28 -4.99
C ARG A 144 9.09 -13.58 -4.94
N SER A 145 9.93 -13.75 -5.97
CA SER A 145 11.26 -13.12 -6.02
C SER A 145 11.18 -11.59 -6.19
N ARG A 146 10.06 -11.10 -6.72
CA ARG A 146 9.81 -9.71 -7.12
C ARG A 146 8.77 -9.00 -6.24
N ASP A 147 8.29 -9.69 -5.20
CA ASP A 147 7.22 -9.25 -4.32
C ASP A 147 7.62 -8.03 -3.49
N ILE A 148 6.83 -6.96 -3.58
CA ILE A 148 6.93 -5.79 -2.70
C ILE A 148 5.60 -5.49 -1.99
N VAL A 149 4.62 -6.38 -2.09
CA VAL A 149 3.22 -6.10 -1.76
C VAL A 149 2.64 -7.05 -0.73
N ASN A 150 3.20 -8.25 -0.58
CA ASN A 150 2.68 -9.32 0.27
C ASN A 150 3.71 -9.80 1.31
N MET A 151 4.27 -10.99 1.11
CA MET A 151 5.07 -11.68 2.13
C MET A 151 6.37 -10.95 2.44
N ARG A 152 6.94 -10.20 1.49
CA ARG A 152 8.11 -9.36 1.79
C ARG A 152 7.76 -8.24 2.79
N VAL A 153 6.57 -7.64 2.67
CA VAL A 153 6.06 -6.65 3.64
C VAL A 153 5.79 -7.31 4.98
N ALA A 154 5.16 -8.48 5.00
CA ALA A 154 4.91 -9.24 6.24
C ALA A 154 6.21 -9.54 7.00
N LEU A 155 7.22 -10.07 6.30
CA LEU A 155 8.52 -10.41 6.88
C LEU A 155 9.25 -9.17 7.40
N TYR A 156 9.23 -8.06 6.64
CA TYR A 156 9.83 -6.80 7.07
C TYR A 156 9.17 -6.23 8.34
N ALA A 157 7.84 -6.33 8.39
CA ALA A 157 7.03 -5.81 9.49
C ALA A 157 6.94 -6.74 10.71
N GLN A 158 7.37 -8.00 10.58
CA GLN A 158 7.12 -9.08 11.54
C GLN A 158 5.61 -9.28 11.81
N ALA A 159 4.82 -9.31 10.74
CA ALA A 159 3.35 -9.34 10.74
C ALA A 159 2.76 -10.67 10.25
#